data_AF-A0ABC8V5F7-F1
#
_entry.id   AF-A0ABC8V5F7-F1
#
_cell.length_a   1.000
_cell.length_b   1.000
_cell.length_c   1.000
_cell.angle_alpha   90.00
_cell.angle_beta   90.00
_cell.angle_gamma   90.00
#
_symmetry.space_group_name_H-M   'P 1'
#
loop_
_entity.id
_entity.type
_entity.pdbx_description
1 polymer ?
#
loop_
_entity_poly.entity_id
_entity_poly.type
_entity_poly.pdbx_seq_one_letter_code
_entity_poly.pdbx_strand_id
1 'polypeptide(L)' 'MIEELEDLSQKAKSSFSLSLRKLPQPMSLGEMAKTWDACARAVFSELAKRLGGGSFSSMYGMWEKCVPAA' A
#
# COMPACT_ATOMS: atom_id res chain seq x y z
N MET A 1 -12.66 -0.26 13.03
CA MET A 1 -11.79 0.80 12.47
C MET A 1 -10.51 1.03 13.26
N ILE A 2 -10.51 1.40 14.56
CA ILE A 2 -9.26 1.56 15.32
C ILE A 2 -8.49 0.23 15.45
N GLU A 3 -9.17 -0.86 15.81
CA GLU A 3 -8.55 -2.19 15.88
C GLU A 3 -8.00 -2.69 14.53
N GLU A 4 -8.71 -2.43 13.43
CA GLU A 4 -8.23 -2.78 12.08
C GLU A 4 -6.97 -1.99 11.71
N LEU A 5 -6.89 -0.72 12.10
CA LEU A 5 -5.69 0.09 11.85
C LEU A 5 -4.49 -0.43 12.67
N GLU A 6 -4.73 -0.89 13.90
CA GLU A 6 -3.71 -1.48 14.75
C GLU A 6 -3.20 -2.81 14.17
N ASP A 7 -4.10 -3.68 13.69
CA ASP A 7 -3.74 -4.92 12.99
C ASP A 7 -2.90 -4.63 11.73
N LEU A 8 -3.30 -3.65 10.92
CA LEU A 8 -2.54 -3.24 9.73
C LEU A 8 -1.16 -2.69 10.08
N SER A 9 -1.05 -1.93 11.17
CA SER A 9 0.23 -1.43 11.69
C SER A 9 1.15 -2.58 12.10
N GLN A 10 0.61 -3.59 12.80
CA GLN A 10 1.35 -4.79 13.16
C GLN A 10 1.80 -5.58 11.93
N LYS A 11 0.92 -5.75 10.93
CA LYS A 11 1.23 -6.41 9.65
C LYS A 11 2.36 -5.67 8.90
N ALA A 12 2.29 -4.33 8.82
CA ALA A 12 3.31 -3.51 8.17
C ALA A 12 4.67 -3.62 8.87
N LYS A 13 4.70 -3.55 10.21
CA LYS A 13 5.93 -3.71 11.01
C LYS A 13 6.55 -5.09 10.86
N SER A 14 5.73 -6.14 10.85
CA SER A 14 6.20 -7.52 10.64
C SER A 14 6.81 -7.69 9.24
N SER A 15 6.12 -7.20 8.20
CA SER A 15 6.62 -7.19 6.82
C SER A 15 7.93 -6.42 6.70
N PHE A 16 8.01 -5.22 7.28
CA PHE A 16 9.22 -4.40 7.31
C PHE A 16 10.39 -5.16 7.96
N SER A 17 10.16 -5.77 9.12
CA SER A 17 11.18 -6.52 9.85
C SER A 17 11.73 -7.69 9.03
N LEU A 18 10.87 -8.38 8.28
CA LEU A 18 11.27 -9.46 7.37
C LEU A 18 12.09 -8.92 6.19
N SER A 19 11.67 -7.81 5.58
CA SER A 19 12.38 -7.18 4.46
C SER A 19 13.73 -6.62 4.89
N LEU A 20 13.82 -6.04 6.09
CA LEU A 20 15.05 -5.47 6.65
C LEU A 20 16.15 -6.53 6.81
N ARG A 21 15.79 -7.74 7.24
CA ARG A 21 16.72 -8.89 7.36
C ARG A 21 17.32 -9.33 6.02
N LYS A 22 16.70 -8.96 4.90
CA LYS A 22 17.15 -9.32 3.54
C LYS A 22 18.02 -8.22 2.92
N LEU A 23 18.14 -7.06 3.55
CA LEU A 23 18.97 -5.98 3.03
C LEU A 23 20.47 -6.26 3.28
N PRO A 24 21.35 -5.92 2.32
CA PRO A 24 22.79 -5.98 2.52
C PRO A 24 23.23 -5.09 3.69
N GLN A 25 24.24 -5.53 4.45
CA GLN A 25 24.83 -4.72 5.52
C GLN A 25 26.18 -4.11 5.10
N PRO A 26 26.50 -2.89 5.59
CA PRO A 26 25.63 -2.00 6.34
C PRO A 26 24.60 -1.32 5.41
N MET A 27 23.34 -1.27 5.84
CA MET A 27 22.29 -0.57 5.11
C MET A 27 22.23 0.90 5.53
N SER A 28 21.91 1.79 4.60
CA SER A 28 21.69 3.21 4.88
C SER A 28 20.31 3.46 5.49
N LEU A 29 20.18 4.54 6.27
CA LEU A 29 18.87 5.01 6.76
C LEU A 29 17.87 5.27 5.62
N GLY A 30 18.36 5.71 4.46
CA GLY A 30 17.53 5.91 3.26
C GLY A 30 16.95 4.60 2.73
N GLU A 31 17.73 3.51 2.71
CA GLU A 31 17.25 2.18 2.32
C GLU A 31 16.25 1.61 3.33
N MET A 32 16.48 1.85 4.62
CA MET A 32 15.53 1.48 5.67
C MET A 32 14.20 2.22 5.49
N ALA A 33 14.23 3.53 5.25
CA ALA A 33 13.03 4.34 5.03
C ALA A 33 12.25 3.92 3.77
N LYS A 34 12.94 3.65 2.66
CA LYS A 34 12.32 3.12 1.43
C LYS A 34 11.66 1.77 1.65
N THR A 35 12.31 0.90 2.42
CA THR A 35 11.78 -0.43 2.75
C THR A 35 10.53 -0.33 3.63
N TRP A 36 10.52 0.58 4.60
CA TRP A 36 9.33 0.89 5.39
C TRP A 36 8.17 1.40 4.52
N ASP A 37 8.41 2.39 3.65
CA ASP A 37 7.37 2.92 2.76
C ASP A 37 6.76 1.81 1.90
N ALA A 38 7.59 0.97 1.29
CA ALA A 38 7.13 -0.13 0.44
C ALA A 38 6.24 -1.13 1.22
N CYS A 39 6.66 -1.55 2.42
CA CYS A 39 5.89 -2.46 3.27
C CYS A 39 4.56 -1.86 3.72
N ALA A 40 4.58 -0.61 4.22
CA ALA A 40 3.36 0.07 4.66
C ALA A 40 2.40 0.27 3.48
N ARG A 41 2.88 0.80 2.35
CA ARG A 41 2.09 1.03 1.14
C ARG A 41 1.43 -0.24 0.64
N ALA A 42 2.14 -1.37 0.66
CA ALA A 42 1.57 -2.66 0.26
C ALA A 42 0.38 -3.07 1.13
N VAL A 43 0.52 -2.99 2.46
CA VAL A 43 -0.54 -3.34 3.42
C VAL A 43 -1.76 -2.43 3.28
N PHE A 44 -1.55 -1.12 3.18
CA PHE A 44 -2.67 -0.17 3.02
C PHE A 44 -3.32 -0.27 1.64
N SER A 45 -2.56 -0.60 0.59
CA SER A 45 -3.12 -0.83 -0.74
C SER A 45 -4.01 -2.09 -0.77
N GLU A 46 -3.63 -3.13 -0.03
CA GLU A 46 -4.46 -4.33 0.14
C GLU A 46 -5.77 -4.00 0.87
N LEU A 47 -5.70 -3.19 1.95
CA LEU A 47 -6.89 -2.70 2.64
C LEU A 47 -7.78 -1.89 1.67
N ALA A 48 -7.21 -0.91 0.97
CA ALA A 48 -7.96 -0.08 0.03
C ALA A 48 -8.68 -0.96 -1.00
N LYS A 49 -7.99 -1.94 -1.59
CA LYS A 49 -8.60 -2.91 -2.52
C LYS A 49 -9.73 -3.72 -1.88
N ARG A 50 -9.56 -4.22 -0.65
CA ARG A 50 -10.62 -4.94 0.08
C ARG A 50 -11.86 -4.07 0.33
N LEU A 51 -11.66 -2.77 0.54
CA LEU A 51 -12.73 -1.78 0.70
C LEU A 51 -13.32 -1.30 -0.64
N GLY A 52 -12.96 -1.90 -1.78
CA GLY A 52 -13.42 -1.50 -3.12
C GLY A 52 -12.61 -0.35 -3.75
N GLY A 53 -11.60 0.17 -3.05
CA GLY A 53 -10.62 1.14 -3.53
C GLY A 53 -9.44 0.48 -4.25
N GLY A 54 -9.70 -0.15 -5.40
CA GLY A 54 -8.65 -0.67 -6.29
C GLY A 54 -8.31 0.28 -7.44
N SER A 55 -9.34 0.85 -8.07
CA SER A 55 -9.27 1.90 -9.08
C SER A 55 -10.44 2.86 -8.87
N PHE A 56 -10.34 4.09 -9.37
CA PHE A 56 -11.47 5.04 -9.37
C PHE A 56 -12.75 4.39 -9.93
N SER A 57 -12.61 3.57 -10.97
CA SER A 57 -13.74 2.88 -11.61
C SER A 57 -14.36 1.76 -10.78
N SER A 58 -13.67 1.25 -9.76
CA SER A 58 -14.16 0.14 -8.93
C SER A 58 -15.19 0.58 -7.89
N MET A 59 -15.26 1.88 -7.59
CA MET A 59 -16.22 2.45 -6.64
C MET A 59 -17.30 3.30 -7.33
N TYR A 60 -16.95 3.95 -8.46
CA TYR A 60 -17.81 4.93 -9.13
C TYR A 60 -18.23 4.55 -10.56
N GLY A 61 -17.88 3.34 -11.04
CA GLY A 61 -18.18 2.90 -12.41
C GLY A 61 -17.16 3.40 -13.44
N MET A 62 -17.21 2.81 -14.64
CA MET A 62 -16.32 3.17 -15.75
C MET A 62 -16.68 4.57 -16.26
N TRP A 63 -15.69 5.44 -16.49
CA TRP A 63 -15.92 6.75 -17.11
C TRP A 63 -16.59 6.55 -18.48
N GLU A 64 -17.68 7.28 -18.74
CA GLU A 64 -18.24 7.32 -20.09
C GLU A 64 -17.16 7.76 -21.06
N LYS A 65 -17.03 7.04 -22.18
CA LYS A 65 -16.11 7.46 -23.25
C LYS A 65 -16.61 8.80 -23.78
N CYS A 66 -15.91 9.88 -23.44
CA CYS A 66 -16.18 11.19 -24.03
C CYS A 66 -16.04 11.06 -25.55
N VAL A 67 -17.15 11.04 -26.27
CA VAL A 67 -17.16 11.14 -27.73
C VAL A 67 -16.84 12.60 -28.05
N PRO A 68 -15.81 12.91 -28.86
CA PRO A 68 -15.57 14.28 -29.27
C PRO A 68 -16.79 14.80 -30.03
N ALA A 69 -17.22 16.03 -29.72
CA ALA A 69 -18.29 16.70 -30.44
C ALA A 69 -17.91 16.88 -31.91
N ALA A 70 -18.82 16.52 -32.81
CA ALA A 70 -18.66 16.60 -34.27
C ALA A 70 -18.67 18.04 -34.78
#